data_AF-A0A9W7TST5-F1
#
_entry.id   AF-A0A9W7TST5-F1
#
_cell.length_a   1.000
_cell.length_b   1.000
_cell.length_c   1.000
_cell.angle_alpha   90.00
_cell.angle_beta   90.00
_cell.angle_gamma   90.00
#
_symmetry.space_group_name_H-M   'P 1'
#
loop_
_entity.id
_entity.type
_entity.pdbx_description
1 polymer ?
#
loop_
_entity_poly.entity_id
_entity_poly.type
_entity_poly.pdbx_seq_one_letter_code
_entity_poly.pdbx_strand_id
1 'polypeptide(L)'
;MPSVAALGPNLTHIRQSPGSNVHYLKGFTERGTSWNSLQELETFFLFNGRENTVAKYVQAHWKEDAFFGYQCLNGSNPLCVKQIRSLPPNFAVTSKMVRFFLPEGSSLKREMEKGRVYLLDYEILDQLPDNTVNGKQTYLTAPLCLLHYNQNEELKPIAIQLQQSPGPQNPVFLPSDSAADWLLAKIWVHNSDFLVHQLLSHLLRTHLVGEVCCTATLRHLPEIHPLYQLLMPHIQTTLQINIQARATLLAKNGVFDKSMSWSLEAVKLLLARGTQRLRYSSMCVPDDLRCRGLDTLPICYYAQDAIRVWDALHRFVEGWSSLYYCNDEDVQQDCELQNWIREIFMEGFLGLIHIGIPQSFQTTAEMCKFVTMVIFSCSALHSAVNFSQMDYNLWILNSPAAMVRPPPQTKGQISVDELLSFLPGVNSSCHVLSVLSLLSHRAIDYENLQYTGFHWTHAPGPKLTSGLCLVII
;
A
#
# COMPACT_ATOMS: atom_id res chain seq x y z
N MET A 1 3.28 28.74 21.23
CA MET A 1 3.49 27.74 20.15
C MET A 1 3.98 26.47 20.79
N PRO A 2 3.35 25.31 20.59
CA PRO A 2 4.00 24.04 20.89
C PRO A 2 5.18 23.91 19.91
N SER A 3 6.38 23.63 20.41
CA SER A 3 7.55 23.42 19.55
C SER A 3 7.33 22.17 18.68
N VAL A 4 8.17 21.97 17.66
CA VAL A 4 8.18 20.73 16.85
C VAL A 4 8.29 19.47 17.72
N ALA A 5 8.81 19.58 18.96
CA ALA A 5 8.84 18.49 19.94
C ALA A 5 7.45 18.10 20.48
N ALA A 6 6.43 18.95 20.34
CA ALA A 6 5.05 18.66 20.71
C ALA A 6 4.34 17.72 19.71
N LEU A 7 4.93 17.46 18.54
CA LEU A 7 4.44 16.46 17.57
C LEU A 7 4.89 15.03 17.91
N GLY A 8 5.43 14.82 19.11
CA GLY A 8 5.85 13.51 19.62
C GLY A 8 7.28 13.12 19.22
N PRO A 9 7.93 12.20 19.97
CA PRO A 9 9.34 11.87 19.82
C PRO A 9 9.72 11.13 18.51
N ASN A 10 8.77 10.86 17.61
CA ASN A 10 8.93 9.85 16.54
C ASN A 10 8.93 10.39 15.10
N LEU A 11 8.86 11.70 14.85
CA LEU A 11 8.95 12.22 13.47
C LEU A 11 10.36 12.11 12.85
N THR A 12 11.37 11.75 13.65
CA THR A 12 12.73 11.47 13.20
C THR A 12 13.05 9.97 13.31
N HIS A 13 12.19 9.08 12.81
CA HIS A 13 12.64 7.71 12.54
C HIS A 13 13.51 7.69 11.27
N ILE A 14 14.77 8.08 11.42
CA ILE A 14 15.79 7.87 10.39
C ILE A 14 16.12 6.38 10.43
N ARG A 15 15.75 5.64 9.38
CA ARG A 15 16.20 4.26 9.17
C ARG A 15 17.73 4.30 9.06
N GLN A 16 18.44 3.96 10.13
CA GLN A 16 19.91 3.93 10.20
C GLN A 16 20.50 2.58 9.74
N SER A 17 19.71 1.73 9.07
CA SER A 17 20.20 0.45 8.54
C SER A 17 20.96 0.71 7.24
N PRO A 18 22.19 0.20 7.05
CA PRO A 18 23.00 0.38 5.83
C PRO A 18 22.45 -0.33 4.58
N GLY A 19 21.18 -0.76 4.63
CA GLY A 19 20.51 -1.40 3.51
C GLY A 19 20.83 -2.87 3.33
N SER A 20 20.09 -3.50 2.44
CA SER A 20 20.41 -4.86 2.01
C SER A 20 21.63 -4.87 1.10
N ASN A 21 22.40 -5.96 1.13
CA ASN A 21 23.59 -6.11 0.28
C ASN A 21 23.17 -6.35 -1.18
N VAL A 22 22.96 -5.27 -1.93
CA VAL A 22 22.49 -5.33 -3.32
C VAL A 22 23.46 -6.12 -4.21
N HIS A 23 24.77 -6.11 -3.93
CA HIS A 23 25.74 -6.93 -4.67
C HIS A 23 25.52 -8.43 -4.43
N TYR A 24 25.24 -8.82 -3.18
CA TYR A 24 24.90 -10.19 -2.85
C TYR A 24 23.60 -10.61 -3.53
N LEU A 25 22.53 -9.79 -3.49
CA LEU A 25 21.27 -10.05 -4.20
C LEU A 25 21.47 -10.27 -5.70
N LYS A 26 22.26 -9.39 -6.35
CA LYS A 26 22.59 -9.48 -7.78
C LYS A 26 23.39 -10.74 -8.13
N GLY A 27 24.14 -11.33 -7.20
CA GLY A 27 24.84 -12.59 -7.41
C GLY A 27 23.92 -13.79 -7.67
N PHE A 28 22.63 -13.68 -7.32
CA PHE A 28 21.66 -14.76 -7.45
C PHE A 28 20.62 -14.54 -8.56
N THR A 29 20.68 -13.42 -9.29
CA THR A 29 19.69 -13.08 -10.33
C THR A 29 19.74 -13.96 -11.58
N GLU A 30 20.78 -14.79 -11.72
CA GLU A 30 20.89 -15.78 -12.81
C GLU A 30 20.53 -17.21 -12.38
N ARG A 31 20.29 -17.43 -11.08
CA ARG A 31 19.96 -18.76 -10.56
C ARG A 31 18.48 -19.10 -10.75
N GLY A 32 18.15 -19.73 -11.87
CA GLY A 32 16.78 -20.16 -12.22
C GLY A 32 16.23 -21.36 -11.44
N THR A 33 16.96 -21.91 -10.47
CA THR A 33 16.52 -23.06 -9.66
C THR A 33 15.67 -22.63 -8.46
N SER A 34 14.96 -23.58 -7.85
CA SER A 34 14.22 -23.36 -6.61
C SER A 34 15.17 -23.22 -5.41
N TRP A 35 14.65 -22.66 -4.31
CA TRP A 35 15.30 -22.72 -3.00
C TRP A 35 15.40 -24.18 -2.54
N ASN A 36 16.58 -24.61 -2.13
CA ASN A 36 16.90 -26.00 -1.81
C ASN A 36 16.39 -26.40 -0.42
N SER A 37 16.36 -25.45 0.53
CA SER A 37 15.96 -25.70 1.91
C SER A 37 15.61 -24.42 2.65
N LEU A 38 14.99 -24.56 3.83
CA LEU A 38 14.74 -23.43 4.71
C LEU A 38 16.06 -22.83 5.22
N GLN A 39 17.06 -23.66 5.48
CA GLN A 39 18.40 -23.23 5.89
C GLN A 39 19.07 -22.34 4.84
N GLU A 40 18.83 -22.60 3.54
CA GLU A 40 19.33 -21.74 2.47
C GLU A 40 18.67 -20.35 2.53
N LEU A 41 17.34 -20.29 2.71
CA LEU A 41 16.62 -19.02 2.90
C LEU A 41 17.08 -18.27 4.15
N GLU A 42 17.31 -18.97 5.25
CA GLU A 42 17.83 -18.37 6.49
C GLU A 42 19.23 -17.80 6.29
N THR A 43 20.11 -18.54 5.61
CA THR A 43 21.46 -18.08 5.28
C THR A 43 21.39 -16.83 4.40
N PHE A 44 20.59 -16.88 3.34
CA PHE A 44 20.35 -15.73 2.46
C PHE A 44 19.80 -14.52 3.22
N PHE A 45 18.85 -14.74 4.12
CA PHE A 45 18.28 -13.69 4.96
C PHE A 45 19.34 -13.06 5.87
N LEU A 46 20.21 -13.87 6.50
CA LEU A 46 21.27 -13.39 7.38
C LEU A 46 22.23 -12.43 6.65
N PHE A 47 22.55 -12.66 5.38
CA PHE A 47 23.41 -11.77 4.60
C PHE A 47 22.75 -10.45 4.18
N ASN A 48 21.42 -10.40 4.11
CA ASN A 48 20.67 -9.24 3.61
C ASN A 48 19.90 -8.45 4.68
N GLY A 49 19.64 -9.07 5.83
CA GLY A 49 18.80 -8.55 6.91
C GLY A 49 19.51 -8.39 8.24
N ARG A 50 20.83 -8.58 8.30
CA ARG A 50 21.61 -8.55 9.56
C ARG A 50 21.40 -7.26 10.36
N GLU A 51 21.19 -6.13 9.69
CA GLU A 51 21.05 -4.82 10.34
C GLU A 51 19.61 -4.28 10.24
N ASN A 52 18.68 -5.10 9.77
CA ASN A 52 17.27 -4.75 9.67
C ASN A 52 16.48 -5.42 10.80
N THR A 53 16.25 -4.68 11.89
CA THR A 53 15.54 -5.17 13.07
C THR A 53 14.10 -5.58 12.76
N VAL A 54 13.40 -4.84 11.89
CA VAL A 54 12.02 -5.15 11.51
C VAL A 54 11.98 -6.44 10.70
N ALA A 55 12.87 -6.60 9.71
CA ALA A 55 12.93 -7.83 8.94
C ALA A 55 13.26 -9.06 9.81
N LYS A 56 14.12 -8.91 10.83
CA LYS A 56 14.39 -9.99 11.80
C LYS A 56 13.14 -10.34 12.61
N TYR A 57 12.39 -9.32 13.02
CA TYR A 57 11.11 -9.52 13.70
C TYR A 57 10.12 -10.29 12.80
N VAL A 58 10.01 -9.88 11.53
CA VAL A 58 9.19 -10.60 10.54
C VAL A 58 9.63 -12.06 10.41
N GLN A 59 10.93 -12.31 10.24
CA GLN A 59 11.47 -13.67 10.11
C GLN A 59 11.21 -14.54 11.35
N ALA A 60 11.18 -13.96 12.55
CA ALA A 60 10.85 -14.67 13.78
C ALA A 60 9.33 -14.93 13.95
N HIS A 61 8.47 -14.00 13.50
CA HIS A 61 7.05 -13.97 13.85
C HIS A 61 6.08 -14.21 12.67
N TRP A 62 6.55 -14.39 11.43
CA TRP A 62 5.69 -14.54 10.24
C TRP A 62 4.64 -15.66 10.31
N LYS A 63 4.86 -16.68 11.16
CA LYS A 63 3.91 -17.77 11.36
C LYS A 63 2.76 -17.42 12.31
N GLU A 64 2.86 -16.33 13.07
CA GLU A 64 1.92 -15.97 14.12
C GLU A 64 0.68 -15.26 13.57
N ASP A 65 -0.51 -15.63 14.04
CA ASP A 65 -1.77 -15.01 13.61
C ASP A 65 -1.90 -13.57 14.10
N ALA A 66 -1.36 -13.26 15.28
CA ALA A 66 -1.31 -11.89 15.79
C ALA A 66 -0.47 -10.99 14.88
N PHE A 67 0.69 -11.48 14.44
CA PHE A 67 1.57 -10.73 13.56
C PHE A 67 1.01 -10.61 12.14
N PHE A 68 0.32 -11.63 11.63
CA PHE A 68 -0.45 -11.51 10.38
C PHE A 68 -1.42 -10.32 10.44
N GLY A 69 -2.28 -10.27 11.47
CA GLY A 69 -3.26 -9.18 11.59
C GLY A 69 -2.64 -7.83 11.91
N TYR A 70 -1.49 -7.80 12.60
CA TYR A 70 -0.69 -6.58 12.78
C TYR A 70 -0.26 -6.01 11.42
N GLN A 71 0.25 -6.84 10.52
CA GLN A 71 0.69 -6.40 9.19
C GLN A 71 -0.46 -5.82 8.35
N CYS A 72 -1.70 -6.30 8.53
CA CYS A 72 -2.87 -5.73 7.84
C CYS A 72 -3.15 -4.26 8.23
N LEU A 73 -2.66 -3.81 9.40
CA LEU A 73 -2.87 -2.46 9.93
C LEU A 73 -1.61 -1.59 9.88
N ASN A 74 -0.43 -2.21 10.02
CA ASN A 74 0.83 -1.53 10.31
C ASN A 74 2.01 -2.04 9.43
N GLY A 75 1.73 -2.93 8.48
CA GLY A 75 2.69 -3.43 7.50
C GLY A 75 2.89 -2.48 6.32
N SER A 76 3.41 -2.98 5.19
CA SER A 76 3.61 -2.18 3.98
C SER A 76 2.32 -1.77 3.27
N ASN A 77 1.20 -2.43 3.54
CA ASN A 77 -0.08 -2.17 2.88
C ASN A 77 -1.28 -2.02 3.85
N PRO A 78 -1.34 -0.94 4.64
CA PRO A 78 -2.40 -0.74 5.63
C PRO A 78 -3.75 -0.26 5.03
N LEU A 79 -3.93 -0.40 3.71
CA LEU A 79 -5.03 0.22 2.96
C LEU A 79 -6.20 -0.75 2.64
N CYS A 80 -6.01 -2.06 2.82
CA CYS A 80 -6.96 -3.06 2.33
C CYS A 80 -8.01 -3.49 3.36
N VAL A 81 -7.66 -3.51 4.64
CA VAL A 81 -8.57 -4.01 5.69
C VAL A 81 -9.73 -3.04 5.94
N LYS A 82 -10.94 -3.59 6.06
CA LYS A 82 -12.17 -2.85 6.37
C LYS A 82 -13.03 -3.59 7.40
N GLN A 83 -13.67 -2.86 8.29
CA GLN A 83 -14.68 -3.38 9.20
C GLN A 83 -15.92 -3.82 8.39
N ILE A 84 -16.54 -4.93 8.77
CA ILE A 84 -17.76 -5.42 8.12
C ILE A 84 -18.91 -5.61 9.10
N ARG A 85 -20.12 -5.41 8.59
CA ARG A 85 -21.39 -5.64 9.33
C ARG A 85 -22.19 -6.83 8.80
N SER A 86 -21.78 -7.36 7.65
CA SER A 86 -22.35 -8.55 7.02
C SER A 86 -21.26 -9.29 6.25
N LEU A 87 -21.32 -10.62 6.23
CA LEU A 87 -20.43 -11.42 5.39
C LEU A 87 -20.78 -11.25 3.91
N PRO A 88 -19.78 -11.21 3.00
CA PRO A 88 -20.01 -11.32 1.57
C PRO A 88 -20.74 -12.63 1.24
N PRO A 89 -21.72 -12.63 0.31
CA PRO A 89 -22.51 -13.83 -0.01
C PRO A 89 -21.68 -14.96 -0.63
N ASN A 90 -20.55 -14.62 -1.23
CA ASN A 90 -19.62 -15.56 -1.84
C ASN A 90 -18.54 -16.09 -0.86
N PHE A 91 -18.60 -15.70 0.41
CA PHE A 91 -17.69 -16.21 1.45
C PHE A 91 -18.39 -17.31 2.26
N ALA A 92 -17.97 -18.57 2.09
CA ALA A 92 -18.64 -19.74 2.67
C ALA A 92 -18.39 -19.96 4.19
N VAL A 93 -18.10 -18.89 4.94
CA VAL A 93 -17.93 -18.96 6.40
C VAL A 93 -19.28 -19.15 7.09
N THR A 94 -19.35 -20.12 7.98
CA THR A 94 -20.51 -20.30 8.87
C THR A 94 -20.17 -19.94 10.31
N SER A 95 -21.18 -19.56 11.10
CA SER A 95 -20.98 -19.26 12.52
C SER A 95 -20.40 -20.44 13.32
N LYS A 96 -20.66 -21.69 12.89
CA LYS A 96 -20.10 -22.89 13.52
C LYS A 96 -18.58 -22.99 13.31
N MET A 97 -18.10 -22.63 12.12
CA MET A 97 -16.68 -22.74 11.77
C MET A 97 -15.81 -21.84 12.62
N VAL A 98 -16.26 -20.61 12.87
CA VAL A 98 -15.46 -19.61 13.57
C VAL A 98 -15.75 -19.50 15.07
N ARG A 99 -16.72 -20.28 15.58
CA ARG A 99 -17.18 -20.17 16.98
C ARG A 99 -16.04 -20.25 18.00
N PHE A 100 -15.07 -21.11 17.78
CA PHE A 100 -13.94 -21.33 18.71
C PHE A 100 -12.91 -20.19 18.70
N PHE A 101 -12.99 -19.28 17.73
CA PHE A 101 -12.09 -18.12 17.62
C PHE A 101 -12.76 -16.82 18.09
N LEU A 102 -13.96 -16.91 18.63
CA LEU A 102 -14.73 -15.77 19.16
C LEU A 102 -14.84 -15.86 20.68
N PRO A 103 -15.12 -14.75 21.38
CA PRO A 103 -15.32 -14.76 22.83
C PRO A 103 -16.42 -15.74 23.26
N GLU A 104 -16.24 -16.35 24.43
CA GLU A 104 -17.22 -17.26 25.01
C GLU A 104 -18.60 -16.58 25.13
N GLY A 105 -19.66 -17.32 24.77
CA GLY A 105 -21.03 -16.79 24.76
C GLY A 105 -21.35 -15.80 23.62
N SER A 106 -20.39 -15.50 22.74
CA SER A 106 -20.61 -14.64 21.58
C SER A 106 -20.97 -15.43 20.31
N SER A 107 -21.27 -14.70 19.24
CA SER A 107 -21.53 -15.22 17.90
C SER A 107 -20.95 -14.29 16.86
N LEU A 108 -20.69 -14.78 15.64
CA LEU A 108 -20.14 -13.96 14.56
C LEU A 108 -21.02 -12.74 14.28
N LYS A 109 -22.35 -12.90 14.32
CA LYS A 109 -23.31 -11.80 14.18
C LYS A 109 -23.13 -10.73 15.27
N ARG A 110 -23.04 -11.14 16.54
CA ARG A 110 -22.83 -10.21 17.66
C ARG A 110 -21.49 -9.48 17.56
N GLU A 111 -20.44 -10.16 17.12
CA GLU A 111 -19.13 -9.53 16.94
C GLU A 111 -19.10 -8.54 15.76
N MET A 112 -19.83 -8.80 14.67
CA MET A 112 -20.06 -7.82 13.59
C MET A 112 -20.88 -6.61 14.07
N GLU A 113 -21.92 -6.82 14.89
CA GLU A 113 -22.72 -5.74 15.51
C GLU A 113 -21.86 -4.86 16.43
N LYS A 114 -20.90 -5.46 17.15
CA LYS A 114 -19.92 -4.73 17.98
C LYS A 114 -18.80 -4.04 17.18
N GLY A 115 -18.70 -4.27 15.86
CA GLY A 115 -17.63 -3.73 15.02
C GLY A 115 -16.27 -4.40 15.27
N ARG A 116 -16.26 -5.65 15.70
CA ARG A 116 -15.03 -6.41 16.01
C ARG A 116 -14.58 -7.33 14.87
N VAL A 117 -15.26 -7.29 13.72
CA VAL A 117 -15.00 -8.17 12.58
C VAL A 117 -14.57 -7.35 11.37
N TYR A 118 -13.47 -7.78 10.75
CA TYR A 118 -12.83 -7.12 9.63
C TYR A 118 -12.65 -8.09 8.47
N LEU A 119 -12.48 -7.55 7.27
CA LEU A 119 -12.33 -8.31 6.04
C LEU A 119 -11.19 -7.73 5.20
N LEU A 120 -10.34 -8.62 4.70
CA LEU A 120 -9.57 -8.37 3.48
C LEU A 120 -10.29 -9.07 2.32
N ASP A 121 -10.49 -8.33 1.23
CA ASP A 121 -11.18 -8.82 0.05
C ASP A 121 -10.39 -8.45 -1.21
N TYR A 122 -9.76 -9.46 -1.80
CA TYR A 122 -8.90 -9.30 -2.98
C TYR A 122 -9.62 -9.67 -4.27
N GLU A 123 -10.95 -9.55 -4.33
CA GLU A 123 -11.79 -9.75 -5.53
C GLU A 123 -11.28 -9.00 -6.76
N ILE A 124 -10.57 -7.88 -6.58
CA ILE A 124 -9.97 -7.13 -7.69
C ILE A 124 -8.95 -7.94 -8.51
N LEU A 125 -8.37 -8.99 -7.91
CA LEU A 125 -7.43 -9.93 -8.54
C LEU A 125 -8.13 -11.10 -9.25
N ASP A 126 -9.45 -11.24 -9.12
CA ASP A 126 -10.16 -12.40 -9.64
C ASP A 126 -10.06 -12.50 -11.17
N GLN A 127 -9.81 -13.70 -11.68
CA GLN A 127 -9.70 -13.97 -13.13
C GLN A 127 -8.65 -13.10 -13.86
N LEU A 128 -7.61 -12.66 -13.16
CA LEU A 128 -6.46 -12.07 -13.82
C LEU A 128 -5.62 -13.15 -14.52
N PRO A 129 -5.05 -12.88 -15.71
CA PRO A 129 -4.20 -13.84 -16.39
C PRO A 129 -2.87 -14.06 -15.66
N ASP A 130 -2.62 -15.32 -15.31
CA ASP A 130 -1.37 -15.84 -14.76
C ASP A 130 -0.15 -15.53 -15.65
N ASN A 131 1.06 -15.65 -15.07
CA ASN A 131 2.32 -15.53 -15.80
C ASN A 131 3.06 -16.85 -16.00
N THR A 132 4.06 -16.86 -16.87
CA THR A 132 5.10 -17.89 -16.94
C THR A 132 6.45 -17.28 -16.57
N VAL A 133 7.02 -17.72 -15.45
CA VAL A 133 8.32 -17.25 -14.94
C VAL A 133 9.32 -18.39 -14.96
N ASN A 134 10.49 -18.19 -15.58
CA ASN A 134 11.51 -19.23 -15.79
C ASN A 134 10.96 -20.52 -16.45
N GLY A 135 10.00 -20.39 -17.38
CA GLY A 135 9.35 -21.54 -18.01
C GLY A 135 8.39 -22.31 -17.10
N LYS A 136 8.08 -21.80 -15.90
CA LYS A 136 7.10 -22.38 -14.98
C LYS A 136 5.86 -21.49 -14.90
N GLN A 137 4.69 -22.11 -14.94
CA GLN A 137 3.42 -21.46 -14.66
C GLN A 137 3.46 -20.86 -13.25
N THR A 138 3.03 -19.60 -13.13
CA THR A 138 2.71 -18.97 -11.85
C THR A 138 1.20 -18.94 -11.67
N TYR A 139 0.76 -18.73 -10.44
CA TYR A 139 -0.65 -18.83 -10.07
C TYR A 139 -1.06 -17.60 -9.27
N LEU A 140 -2.30 -17.17 -9.47
CA LEU A 140 -2.95 -16.10 -8.75
C LEU A 140 -4.12 -16.61 -7.91
N THR A 141 -4.42 -15.89 -6.83
CA THR A 141 -5.63 -16.07 -6.04
C THR A 141 -6.29 -14.73 -5.75
N ALA A 142 -7.57 -14.76 -5.42
CA ALA A 142 -8.36 -13.59 -5.02
C ALA A 142 -9.04 -13.86 -3.67
N PRO A 143 -8.26 -13.92 -2.57
CA PRO A 143 -8.74 -14.42 -1.30
C PRO A 143 -9.70 -13.48 -0.58
N LEU A 144 -10.52 -14.08 0.26
CA LEU A 144 -11.31 -13.45 1.32
C LEU A 144 -10.73 -13.88 2.66
N CYS A 145 -10.30 -12.95 3.50
CA CYS A 145 -9.76 -13.23 4.83
C CYS A 145 -10.58 -12.51 5.89
N LEU A 146 -11.24 -13.28 6.76
CA LEU A 146 -12.00 -12.79 7.90
C LEU A 146 -11.07 -12.61 9.09
N LEU A 147 -11.09 -11.44 9.71
CA LEU A 147 -10.32 -11.14 10.92
C LEU A 147 -11.23 -10.75 12.08
N HIS A 148 -10.81 -11.07 13.30
CA HIS A 148 -11.49 -10.68 14.54
C HIS A 148 -10.54 -9.88 15.43
N TYR A 149 -11.03 -8.76 15.96
CA TYR A 149 -10.34 -7.94 16.95
C TYR A 149 -10.73 -8.44 18.35
N ASN A 150 -9.81 -9.16 18.99
CA ASN A 150 -10.10 -9.93 20.20
C ASN A 150 -9.98 -9.10 21.49
N GLN A 151 -10.17 -9.76 22.63
CA GLN A 151 -10.10 -9.13 23.96
C GLN A 151 -8.68 -8.79 24.42
N ASN A 152 -7.65 -9.39 23.79
CA ASN A 152 -6.24 -9.10 24.04
C ASN A 152 -5.73 -7.93 23.19
N GLU A 153 -6.65 -7.19 22.55
CA GLU A 153 -6.34 -6.11 21.64
C GLU A 153 -5.50 -6.56 20.42
N GLU A 154 -5.72 -7.77 19.94
CA GLU A 154 -5.07 -8.28 18.72
C GLU A 154 -6.10 -8.44 17.59
N LEU A 155 -5.74 -8.02 16.38
CA LEU A 155 -6.46 -8.41 15.18
C LEU A 155 -5.90 -9.76 14.70
N LYS A 156 -6.75 -10.79 14.55
CA LYS A 156 -6.31 -12.13 14.12
C LYS A 156 -7.15 -12.67 12.97
N PRO A 157 -6.54 -13.32 11.96
CA PRO A 157 -7.27 -14.06 10.94
C PRO A 157 -7.99 -15.26 11.57
N ILE A 158 -9.26 -15.45 11.23
CA ILE A 158 -10.11 -16.53 11.76
C ILE A 158 -10.72 -17.42 10.67
N ALA A 159 -10.68 -16.98 9.40
CA ALA A 159 -11.05 -17.79 8.24
C ALA A 159 -10.45 -17.22 6.95
N ILE A 160 -10.03 -18.10 6.04
CA ILE A 160 -9.50 -17.72 4.71
C ILE A 160 -10.16 -18.59 3.64
N GLN A 161 -10.70 -17.97 2.59
CA GLN A 161 -11.12 -18.64 1.35
C GLN A 161 -10.26 -18.10 0.21
N LEU A 162 -9.59 -18.97 -0.55
CA LEU A 162 -8.54 -18.52 -1.48
C LEU A 162 -9.07 -17.97 -2.80
N GLN A 163 -10.28 -18.37 -3.21
CA GLN A 163 -10.92 -17.87 -4.43
C GLN A 163 -12.27 -17.23 -4.12
N GLN A 164 -12.76 -16.39 -5.02
CA GLN A 164 -14.04 -15.69 -4.85
C GLN A 164 -15.26 -16.62 -4.93
N SER A 165 -15.18 -17.69 -5.73
CA SER A 165 -16.30 -18.63 -5.90
C SER A 165 -16.20 -19.77 -4.89
N PRO A 166 -17.20 -19.96 -3.98
CA PRO A 166 -17.17 -21.04 -3.02
C PRO A 166 -17.41 -22.40 -3.69
N GLY A 167 -16.80 -23.46 -3.16
CA GLY A 167 -16.99 -24.81 -3.70
C GLY A 167 -16.15 -25.87 -2.99
N PRO A 168 -16.35 -27.16 -3.31
CA PRO A 168 -15.60 -28.25 -2.68
C PRO A 168 -14.08 -28.20 -2.96
N GLN A 169 -13.68 -27.53 -4.06
CA GLN A 169 -12.28 -27.30 -4.44
C GLN A 169 -11.73 -25.94 -3.97
N ASN A 170 -12.51 -25.17 -3.21
CA ASN A 170 -12.10 -23.90 -2.61
C ASN A 170 -12.57 -23.89 -1.14
N PRO A 171 -11.95 -24.72 -0.28
CA PRO A 171 -12.36 -24.83 1.10
C PRO A 171 -12.06 -23.52 1.86
N VAL A 172 -12.83 -23.28 2.92
CA VAL A 172 -12.51 -22.23 3.90
C VAL A 172 -11.52 -22.81 4.90
N PHE A 173 -10.30 -22.30 4.88
CA PHE A 173 -9.23 -22.61 5.82
C PHE A 173 -9.44 -21.88 7.15
N LEU A 174 -9.13 -22.56 8.25
CA LEU A 174 -9.31 -22.08 9.63
C LEU A 174 -8.02 -22.27 10.43
N PRO A 175 -7.78 -21.48 11.50
CA PRO A 175 -6.65 -21.69 12.41
C PRO A 175 -6.60 -23.08 13.05
N SER A 176 -7.72 -23.81 13.07
CA SER A 176 -7.82 -25.19 13.60
C SER A 176 -7.45 -26.27 12.58
N ASP A 177 -7.18 -25.91 11.32
CA ASP A 177 -6.68 -26.87 10.33
C ASP A 177 -5.22 -27.25 10.61
N SER A 178 -4.63 -28.11 9.78
CA SER A 178 -3.21 -28.46 9.95
C SER A 178 -2.33 -27.20 9.87
N ALA A 179 -1.22 -27.20 10.62
CA ALA A 179 -0.32 -26.06 10.65
C ALA A 179 0.19 -25.66 9.25
N ALA A 180 0.37 -26.64 8.36
CA ALA A 180 0.80 -26.41 6.98
C ALA A 180 -0.32 -25.79 6.12
N ASP A 181 -1.56 -26.30 6.21
CA ASP A 181 -2.69 -25.75 5.45
C ASP A 181 -2.99 -24.30 5.85
N TRP A 182 -3.04 -24.04 7.16
CA TRP A 182 -3.32 -22.69 7.66
C TRP A 182 -2.22 -21.70 7.29
N LEU A 183 -0.95 -22.13 7.41
CA LEU A 183 0.18 -21.29 7.05
C LEU A 183 0.20 -21.00 5.54
N LEU A 184 -0.03 -22.00 4.69
CA LEU A 184 -0.11 -21.80 3.25
C LEU A 184 -1.27 -20.87 2.86
N ALA A 185 -2.44 -20.99 3.50
CA ALA A 185 -3.56 -20.09 3.26
C ALA A 185 -3.19 -18.63 3.58
N LYS A 186 -2.47 -18.37 4.67
CA LYS A 186 -1.94 -17.04 5.00
C LYS A 186 -0.91 -16.53 3.99
N ILE A 187 0.00 -17.40 3.52
CA ILE A 187 0.98 -17.06 2.48
C ILE A 187 0.29 -16.61 1.19
N TRP A 188 -0.78 -17.29 0.78
CA TRP A 188 -1.58 -16.86 -0.38
C TRP A 188 -2.23 -15.49 -0.19
N VAL A 189 -2.74 -15.20 1.02
CA VAL A 189 -3.26 -13.86 1.31
C VAL A 189 -2.17 -12.80 1.23
N HIS A 190 -0.97 -13.08 1.75
CA HIS A 190 0.16 -12.15 1.63
C HIS A 190 0.65 -11.99 0.19
N ASN A 191 0.63 -13.04 -0.63
CA ASN A 191 0.90 -12.92 -2.06
C ASN A 191 -0.09 -11.94 -2.72
N SER A 192 -1.40 -12.14 -2.51
CA SER A 192 -2.42 -11.23 -3.04
C SER A 192 -2.29 -9.81 -2.50
N ASP A 193 -1.96 -9.64 -1.22
CA ASP A 193 -1.67 -8.34 -0.61
C ASP A 193 -0.48 -7.65 -1.27
N PHE A 194 0.62 -8.36 -1.48
CA PHE A 194 1.80 -7.84 -2.16
C PHE A 194 1.48 -7.37 -3.58
N LEU A 195 0.68 -8.13 -4.32
CA LEU A 195 0.25 -7.78 -5.66
C LEU A 195 -0.60 -6.49 -5.66
N VAL A 196 -1.61 -6.39 -4.79
CA VAL A 196 -2.42 -5.17 -4.66
C VAL A 196 -1.58 -3.99 -4.16
N HIS A 197 -0.67 -4.22 -3.22
CA HIS A 197 0.24 -3.23 -2.69
C HIS A 197 1.06 -2.58 -3.80
N GLN A 198 1.76 -3.38 -4.60
CA GLN A 198 2.67 -2.87 -5.63
C GLN A 198 1.96 -2.02 -6.69
N LEU A 199 0.80 -2.47 -7.21
CA LEU A 199 0.14 -1.79 -8.31
C LEU A 199 -0.88 -0.74 -7.89
N LEU A 200 -1.63 -0.98 -6.82
CA LEU A 200 -2.75 -0.12 -6.46
C LEU A 200 -2.40 0.81 -5.30
N SER A 201 -1.91 0.27 -4.19
CA SER A 201 -1.58 1.08 -3.01
C SER A 201 -0.35 1.96 -3.24
N HIS A 202 0.65 1.45 -3.96
CA HIS A 202 1.88 2.14 -4.28
C HIS A 202 1.79 2.85 -5.63
N LEU A 203 1.87 2.13 -6.76
CA LEU A 203 1.93 2.76 -8.07
C LEU A 203 0.72 3.68 -8.39
N LEU A 204 -0.51 3.16 -8.33
CA LEU A 204 -1.69 3.95 -8.71
C LEU A 204 -1.94 5.12 -7.76
N ARG A 205 -1.98 4.88 -6.45
CA ARG A 205 -2.42 5.87 -5.45
C ARG A 205 -1.35 6.91 -5.08
N THR A 206 -0.08 6.69 -5.42
CA THR A 206 0.99 7.67 -5.16
C THR A 206 1.60 8.16 -6.47
N HIS A 207 2.28 7.29 -7.20
CA HIS A 207 3.03 7.65 -8.40
C HIS A 207 2.15 8.20 -9.51
N LEU A 208 1.07 7.51 -9.88
CA LEU A 208 0.24 7.95 -11.01
C LEU A 208 -0.60 9.19 -10.67
N VAL A 209 -1.10 9.29 -9.44
CA VAL A 209 -1.77 10.52 -8.95
C VAL A 209 -0.81 11.70 -8.98
N GLY A 210 0.43 11.53 -8.50
CA GLY A 210 1.46 12.57 -8.54
C GLY A 210 1.84 12.99 -9.97
N GLU A 211 1.95 12.03 -10.90
CA GLU A 211 2.24 12.30 -12.31
C GLU A 211 1.12 13.10 -13.00
N VAL A 212 -0.14 12.74 -12.75
CA VAL A 212 -1.32 13.47 -13.25
C VAL A 212 -1.29 14.91 -12.74
N CYS A 213 -1.07 15.10 -11.43
CA CYS A 213 -1.05 16.43 -10.84
C CYS A 213 0.14 17.26 -11.36
N CYS A 214 1.32 16.66 -11.48
CA CYS A 214 2.52 17.32 -12.01
C CYS A 214 2.32 17.79 -13.46
N THR A 215 1.76 16.91 -14.30
CA THR A 215 1.49 17.22 -15.71
C THR A 215 0.50 18.39 -15.82
N ALA A 216 -0.60 18.36 -15.07
CA ALA A 216 -1.58 19.44 -15.09
C ALA A 216 -1.00 20.75 -14.52
N THR A 217 -0.23 20.68 -13.42
CA THR A 217 0.42 21.86 -12.81
C THR A 217 1.35 22.54 -13.81
N LEU A 218 2.20 21.77 -14.51
CA LEU A 218 3.11 22.31 -15.52
C LEU A 218 2.40 22.92 -16.75
N ARG A 219 1.15 22.52 -17.02
CA ARG A 219 0.39 22.96 -18.20
C ARG A 219 -0.55 24.14 -17.92
N HIS A 220 -1.09 24.23 -16.71
CA HIS A 220 -2.17 25.18 -16.38
C HIS A 220 -1.80 26.22 -15.34
N LEU A 221 -0.76 26.00 -14.52
CA LEU A 221 -0.35 26.94 -13.48
C LEU A 221 1.02 27.52 -13.83
N PRO A 222 1.14 28.84 -14.09
CA PRO A 222 2.45 29.46 -14.30
C PRO A 222 3.29 29.44 -13.02
N GLU A 223 4.62 29.58 -13.12
CA GLU A 223 5.54 29.52 -11.96
C GLU A 223 5.21 30.54 -10.85
N ILE A 224 4.58 31.65 -11.23
CA ILE A 224 4.14 32.70 -10.30
C ILE A 224 2.84 32.34 -9.55
N HIS A 225 2.09 31.35 -10.04
CA HIS A 225 0.83 30.93 -9.43
C HIS A 225 1.07 30.33 -8.03
N PRO A 226 0.31 30.73 -6.99
CA PRO A 226 0.54 30.28 -5.62
C PRO A 226 0.50 28.76 -5.44
N LEU A 227 -0.38 28.07 -6.17
CA LEU A 227 -0.43 26.60 -6.13
C LEU A 227 0.71 25.93 -6.91
N TYR A 228 1.29 26.56 -7.94
CA TYR A 228 2.49 26.01 -8.58
C TYR A 228 3.62 25.95 -7.56
N GLN A 229 3.85 27.09 -6.89
CA GLN A 229 4.83 27.27 -5.83
C GLN A 229 4.62 26.29 -4.67
N LEU A 230 3.38 26.07 -4.26
CA LEU A 230 3.04 25.12 -3.21
C LEU A 230 3.28 23.66 -3.63
N LEU A 231 2.86 23.27 -4.84
CA LEU A 231 2.77 21.87 -5.28
C LEU A 231 4.07 21.32 -5.85
N MET A 232 4.81 22.10 -6.65
CA MET A 232 5.98 21.60 -7.39
C MET A 232 7.03 20.93 -6.51
N PRO A 233 7.35 21.46 -5.31
CA PRO A 233 8.25 20.77 -4.37
C PRO A 233 7.81 19.34 -4.02
N HIS A 234 6.52 19.02 -4.12
CA HIS A 234 5.96 17.69 -3.79
C HIS A 234 5.84 16.72 -4.97
N ILE A 235 5.89 17.21 -6.21
CA ILE A 235 5.49 16.41 -7.38
C ILE A 235 6.50 16.43 -8.53
N GLN A 236 7.47 17.35 -8.53
CA GLN A 236 8.35 17.60 -9.68
C GLN A 236 9.14 16.37 -10.18
N THR A 237 9.60 15.51 -9.27
CA THR A 237 10.41 14.32 -9.59
C THR A 237 9.58 13.12 -10.05
N THR A 238 8.25 13.17 -9.85
CA THR A 238 7.36 12.04 -10.14
C THR A 238 7.41 11.62 -11.62
N LEU A 239 7.53 12.58 -12.54
CA LEU A 239 7.58 12.29 -13.97
C LEU A 239 8.79 11.43 -14.34
N GLN A 240 9.97 11.77 -13.82
CA GLN A 240 11.22 11.08 -14.14
C GLN A 240 11.17 9.62 -13.70
N ILE A 241 10.79 9.36 -12.43
CA ILE A 241 10.73 7.99 -11.91
C ILE A 241 9.64 7.17 -12.60
N ASN A 242 8.49 7.75 -12.93
CA ASN A 242 7.42 7.03 -13.59
C ASN A 242 7.79 6.64 -15.04
N ILE A 243 8.51 7.52 -15.76
CA ILE A 243 9.07 7.19 -17.08
C ILE A 243 10.07 6.03 -16.95
N GLN A 244 10.95 6.07 -15.96
CA GLN A 244 11.91 4.99 -15.72
C GLN A 244 11.21 3.68 -15.33
N ALA A 245 10.18 3.73 -14.47
CA ALA A 245 9.40 2.57 -14.07
C ALA A 245 8.69 1.93 -15.28
N ARG A 246 8.12 2.73 -16.18
CA ARG A 246 7.56 2.23 -17.44
C ARG A 246 8.60 1.52 -18.31
N ALA A 247 9.83 2.05 -18.38
CA ALA A 247 10.89 1.48 -19.20
C ALA A 247 11.57 0.23 -18.61
N THR A 248 11.61 0.10 -17.28
CA THR A 248 12.46 -0.89 -16.58
C THR A 248 11.68 -1.88 -15.72
N LEU A 249 10.54 -1.48 -15.15
CA LEU A 249 9.72 -2.34 -14.29
C LEU A 249 8.55 -2.94 -15.07
N LEU A 250 7.76 -2.09 -15.74
CA LEU A 250 6.49 -2.45 -16.39
C LEU A 250 6.65 -2.87 -17.86
N ALA A 251 7.83 -2.68 -18.44
CA ALA A 251 8.11 -3.08 -19.82
C ALA A 251 8.24 -4.61 -19.96
N LYS A 252 8.13 -5.08 -21.21
CA LYS A 252 8.54 -6.44 -21.57
C LYS A 252 9.99 -6.68 -21.14
N ASN A 253 10.25 -7.84 -20.54
CA ASN A 253 11.51 -8.20 -19.90
C ASN A 253 11.90 -7.34 -18.68
N GLY A 254 11.02 -6.47 -18.21
CA GLY A 254 11.15 -5.78 -16.94
C GLY A 254 10.92 -6.72 -15.75
N VAL A 255 11.05 -6.18 -14.53
CA VAL A 255 10.95 -6.99 -13.31
C VAL A 255 9.55 -7.56 -13.12
N PHE A 256 8.50 -6.81 -13.47
CA PHE A 256 7.12 -7.28 -13.32
C PHE A 256 6.81 -8.44 -14.26
N ASP A 257 7.38 -8.42 -15.46
CA ASP A 257 7.26 -9.50 -16.45
C ASP A 257 8.01 -10.77 -16.01
N LYS A 258 9.22 -10.59 -15.44
CA LYS A 258 10.14 -11.71 -15.15
C LYS A 258 9.93 -12.41 -13.80
N SER A 259 9.24 -11.80 -12.84
CA SER A 259 9.35 -12.23 -11.44
C SER A 259 8.06 -12.20 -10.60
N MET A 260 6.91 -11.84 -11.19
CA MET A 260 5.63 -11.70 -10.48
C MET A 260 4.63 -12.78 -10.91
N SER A 261 3.63 -13.08 -10.08
CA SER A 261 2.55 -14.05 -10.43
C SER A 261 1.66 -13.59 -11.59
N TRP A 262 1.56 -12.28 -11.85
CA TRP A 262 0.72 -11.75 -12.92
C TRP A 262 1.47 -11.63 -14.24
N SER A 263 0.76 -11.74 -15.36
CA SER A 263 1.28 -11.34 -16.66
C SER A 263 1.26 -9.80 -16.83
N LEU A 264 1.96 -9.28 -17.84
CA LEU A 264 1.86 -7.86 -18.20
C LEU A 264 0.44 -7.44 -18.61
N GLU A 265 -0.37 -8.36 -19.14
CA GLU A 265 -1.77 -8.05 -19.45
C GLU A 265 -2.61 -7.91 -18.17
N ALA A 266 -2.35 -8.76 -17.17
CA ALA A 266 -2.96 -8.62 -15.85
C ALA A 266 -2.60 -7.28 -15.19
N VAL A 267 -1.39 -6.75 -15.38
CA VAL A 267 -1.01 -5.41 -14.89
C VAL A 267 -1.95 -4.32 -15.41
N LYS A 268 -2.19 -4.29 -16.73
CA LYS A 268 -3.09 -3.31 -17.35
C LYS A 268 -4.52 -3.46 -16.86
N LEU A 269 -5.01 -4.70 -16.82
CA LEU A 269 -6.36 -5.00 -16.36
C LEU A 269 -6.57 -4.62 -14.89
N LEU A 270 -5.58 -4.88 -14.03
CA LEU A 270 -5.62 -4.53 -12.62
C LEU A 270 -5.59 -3.02 -12.40
N LEU A 271 -4.75 -2.28 -13.13
CA LEU A 271 -4.77 -0.81 -13.10
C LEU A 271 -6.11 -0.25 -13.57
N ALA A 272 -6.67 -0.78 -14.67
CA ALA A 272 -7.99 -0.36 -15.16
C ALA A 272 -9.10 -0.62 -14.12
N ARG A 273 -9.12 -1.81 -13.50
CA ARG A 273 -10.05 -2.16 -12.42
C ARG A 273 -9.86 -1.25 -11.20
N GLY A 274 -8.62 -0.97 -10.83
CA GLY A 274 -8.24 -0.06 -9.74
C GLY A 274 -8.80 1.34 -9.97
N THR A 275 -8.57 1.92 -11.15
CA THR A 275 -9.10 3.23 -11.54
C THR A 275 -10.62 3.27 -11.49
N GLN A 276 -11.31 2.24 -12.01
CA GLN A 276 -12.78 2.18 -11.96
C GLN A 276 -13.35 2.11 -10.53
N ARG A 277 -12.63 1.49 -9.60
CA ARG A 277 -13.03 1.37 -8.19
C ARG A 277 -12.55 2.51 -7.32
N LEU A 278 -11.67 3.37 -7.82
CA LEU A 278 -11.12 4.48 -7.07
C LEU A 278 -12.24 5.45 -6.65
N ARG A 279 -12.10 6.03 -5.46
CA ARG A 279 -13.00 7.07 -4.94
C ARG A 279 -12.16 8.18 -4.33
N TYR A 280 -12.54 9.43 -4.54
CA TYR A 280 -11.86 10.57 -3.94
C TYR A 280 -11.83 10.47 -2.41
N SER A 281 -12.95 10.03 -1.80
CA SER A 281 -13.02 9.74 -0.36
C SER A 281 -11.99 8.70 0.10
N SER A 282 -11.60 7.73 -0.74
CA SER A 282 -10.56 6.76 -0.38
C SER A 282 -9.14 7.35 -0.39
N MET A 283 -8.94 8.51 -1.03
CA MET A 283 -7.66 9.22 -1.08
C MET A 283 -7.55 10.32 -0.01
N CYS A 284 -8.68 10.71 0.61
CA CYS A 284 -8.70 11.62 1.74
C CYS A 284 -8.66 10.83 3.06
N VAL A 285 -7.59 10.98 3.85
CA VAL A 285 -7.36 10.16 5.06
C VAL A 285 -8.54 10.12 6.03
N PRO A 286 -9.16 11.26 6.43
CA PRO A 286 -10.28 11.21 7.38
C PRO A 286 -11.48 10.43 6.84
N ASP A 287 -11.75 10.55 5.53
CA ASP A 287 -12.88 9.90 4.87
C ASP A 287 -12.61 8.40 4.69
N ASP A 288 -11.41 8.03 4.27
CA ASP A 288 -10.98 6.64 4.07
C ASP A 288 -11.02 5.85 5.39
N LEU A 289 -10.44 6.39 6.47
CA LEU A 289 -10.43 5.74 7.78
C LEU A 289 -11.84 5.51 8.32
N ARG A 290 -12.74 6.48 8.14
CA ARG A 290 -14.15 6.34 8.54
C ARG A 290 -14.88 5.32 7.68
N CYS A 291 -14.71 5.37 6.36
CA CYS A 291 -15.31 4.42 5.42
C CYS A 291 -14.88 2.97 5.70
N ARG A 292 -13.62 2.76 6.10
CA ARG A 292 -13.08 1.44 6.46
C ARG A 292 -13.34 1.04 7.92
N GLY A 293 -13.84 1.94 8.76
CA GLY A 293 -14.09 1.69 10.19
C GLY A 293 -12.80 1.49 11.01
N LEU A 294 -11.77 2.28 10.70
CA LEU A 294 -10.45 2.25 11.34
C LEU A 294 -10.11 3.53 12.12
N ASP A 295 -10.91 4.59 11.98
CA ASP A 295 -10.74 5.88 12.62
C ASP A 295 -10.70 5.81 14.16
N THR A 296 -11.30 4.77 14.75
CA THR A 296 -11.30 4.55 16.20
C THR A 296 -10.56 3.29 16.65
N LEU A 297 -9.82 2.60 15.77
CA LEU A 297 -9.14 1.34 16.12
C LEU A 297 -7.76 1.64 16.76
N PRO A 298 -7.56 1.40 18.08
CA PRO A 298 -6.36 1.88 18.79
C PRO A 298 -5.05 1.19 18.37
N ILE A 299 -5.15 0.02 17.73
CA ILE A 299 -3.98 -0.75 17.26
C ILE A 299 -3.59 -0.45 15.81
N CYS A 300 -4.29 0.47 15.14
CA CYS A 300 -3.92 0.94 13.81
C CYS A 300 -3.03 2.18 13.96
N TYR A 301 -1.71 1.97 13.99
CA TYR A 301 -0.72 3.04 14.09
C TYR A 301 -0.65 3.86 12.80
N TYR A 302 -0.82 3.22 11.64
CA TYR A 302 -0.98 3.95 10.38
C TYR A 302 -2.11 4.98 10.45
N ALA A 303 -3.30 4.61 10.94
CA ALA A 303 -4.42 5.53 11.05
C ALA A 303 -4.11 6.72 11.97
N GLN A 304 -3.50 6.45 13.13
CA GLN A 304 -3.13 7.47 14.12
C GLN A 304 -2.11 8.48 13.59
N ASP A 305 -1.11 8.00 12.86
CA ASP A 305 -0.07 8.87 12.30
C ASP A 305 -0.57 9.57 11.03
N ALA A 306 -1.28 8.86 10.15
CA ALA A 306 -1.82 9.41 8.91
C ALA A 306 -2.78 10.57 9.18
N ILE A 307 -3.69 10.47 10.16
CA ILE A 307 -4.63 11.55 10.48
C ILE A 307 -3.91 12.78 11.02
N ARG A 308 -2.88 12.61 11.86
CA ARG A 308 -2.09 13.72 12.40
C ARG A 308 -1.31 14.44 11.31
N VAL A 309 -0.73 13.70 10.37
CA VAL A 309 -0.01 14.27 9.24
C VAL A 309 -0.98 14.95 8.28
N TRP A 310 -2.13 14.34 8.00
CA TRP A 310 -3.20 14.96 7.21
C TRP A 310 -3.64 16.30 7.81
N ASP A 311 -3.93 16.36 9.11
CA ASP A 311 -4.37 17.59 9.77
C ASP A 311 -3.28 18.68 9.80
N ALA A 312 -2.01 18.29 9.87
CA ALA A 312 -0.89 19.21 9.75
C ALA A 312 -0.78 19.80 8.34
N LEU A 313 -0.86 18.94 7.32
CA LEU A 313 -0.84 19.36 5.91
C LEU A 313 -2.05 20.22 5.56
N HIS A 314 -3.25 19.84 6.01
CA HIS A 314 -4.48 20.58 5.75
C HIS A 314 -4.39 22.00 6.30
N ARG A 315 -3.98 22.16 7.57
CA ARG A 315 -3.80 23.49 8.17
C ARG A 315 -2.71 24.30 7.48
N PHE A 316 -1.65 23.65 6.99
CA PHE A 316 -0.62 24.32 6.21
C PHE A 316 -1.16 24.83 4.87
N VAL A 317 -1.89 23.98 4.14
CA VAL A 317 -2.53 24.33 2.85
C VAL A 317 -3.57 25.44 3.05
N GLU A 318 -4.43 25.35 4.07
CA GLU A 318 -5.38 26.42 4.39
C GLU A 318 -4.67 27.74 4.71
N GLY A 319 -3.62 27.69 5.54
CA GLY A 319 -2.81 28.85 5.86
C GLY A 319 -2.17 29.47 4.63
N TRP A 320 -1.60 28.65 3.73
CA TRP A 320 -1.03 29.10 2.47
C TRP A 320 -2.09 29.73 1.56
N SER A 321 -3.19 29.02 1.30
CA SER A 321 -4.27 29.47 0.42
C SER A 321 -4.90 30.77 0.90
N SER A 322 -5.03 30.96 2.22
CA SER A 322 -5.60 32.20 2.80
C SER A 322 -4.78 33.47 2.54
N LEU A 323 -3.51 33.35 2.11
CA LEU A 323 -2.69 34.50 1.71
C LEU A 323 -3.04 35.04 0.32
N TYR A 324 -3.67 34.21 -0.51
CA TYR A 324 -3.89 34.48 -1.93
C TYR A 324 -5.37 34.48 -2.33
N TYR A 325 -6.20 33.67 -1.67
CA TYR A 325 -7.65 33.61 -1.86
C TYR A 325 -8.35 34.11 -0.60
N CYS A 326 -9.02 35.25 -0.69
CA CYS A 326 -9.70 35.91 0.43
C CYS A 326 -11.10 35.31 0.68
N ASN A 327 -11.73 34.76 -0.36
CA ASN A 327 -13.07 34.19 -0.31
C ASN A 327 -13.27 33.15 -1.43
N ASP A 328 -14.45 32.53 -1.48
CA ASP A 328 -14.78 31.52 -2.48
C ASP A 328 -14.92 32.08 -3.90
N GLU A 329 -15.26 33.36 -4.06
CA GLU A 329 -15.35 34.03 -5.37
C GLU A 329 -13.98 34.10 -6.06
N ASP A 330 -12.90 34.36 -5.30
CA ASP A 330 -11.54 34.36 -5.84
C ASP A 330 -11.18 33.00 -6.46
N VAL A 331 -11.56 31.90 -5.81
CA VAL A 331 -11.35 30.52 -6.30
C VAL A 331 -12.21 30.24 -7.54
N GLN A 332 -13.44 30.72 -7.57
CA GLN A 332 -14.35 30.54 -8.71
C GLN A 332 -13.89 31.30 -9.96
N GLN A 333 -13.30 32.49 -9.77
CA GLN A 333 -12.85 33.36 -10.85
C GLN A 333 -11.45 33.03 -11.38
N ASP A 334 -10.66 32.26 -10.65
CA ASP A 334 -9.33 31.81 -11.07
C ASP A 334 -9.41 30.79 -12.22
N CYS A 335 -9.32 31.27 -13.45
CA CYS A 335 -9.44 30.43 -14.63
C CYS A 335 -8.29 29.43 -14.81
N GLU A 336 -7.09 29.72 -14.29
CA GLU A 336 -5.92 28.84 -14.32
C GLU A 336 -6.16 27.64 -13.39
N LEU A 337 -6.61 27.90 -12.16
CA LEU A 337 -7.03 26.88 -11.19
C LEU A 337 -8.17 26.00 -11.73
N GLN A 338 -9.20 26.60 -12.33
CA GLN A 338 -10.35 25.86 -12.86
C GLN A 338 -9.95 24.99 -14.06
N ASN A 339 -9.02 25.44 -14.90
CA ASN A 339 -8.49 24.62 -16.00
C ASN A 339 -7.61 23.48 -15.47
N TRP A 340 -6.80 23.75 -14.43
CA TRP A 340 -5.96 22.74 -13.78
C TRP A 340 -6.77 21.55 -13.24
N ILE A 341 -7.81 21.82 -12.42
CA ILE A 341 -8.64 20.73 -11.86
C ILE A 341 -9.45 20.02 -12.95
N ARG A 342 -9.89 20.75 -13.98
CA ARG A 342 -10.61 20.16 -15.11
C ARG A 342 -9.72 19.19 -15.91
N GLU A 343 -8.47 19.52 -16.19
CA GLU A 343 -7.56 18.60 -16.87
C GLU A 343 -7.28 17.36 -16.01
N ILE A 344 -7.07 17.52 -14.69
CA ILE A 344 -6.92 16.39 -13.78
C ILE A 344 -8.15 15.47 -13.83
N PHE A 345 -9.35 16.03 -13.76
CA PHE A 345 -10.59 15.25 -13.85
C PHE A 345 -10.74 14.52 -15.19
N MET A 346 -10.56 15.24 -16.30
CA MET A 346 -10.79 14.70 -17.65
C MET A 346 -9.72 13.70 -18.08
N GLU A 347 -8.44 14.06 -17.97
CA GLU A 347 -7.32 13.26 -18.49
C GLU A 347 -6.77 12.30 -17.43
N GLY A 348 -6.67 12.75 -16.18
CA GLY A 348 -6.13 11.94 -15.08
C GLY A 348 -7.11 10.90 -14.55
N PHE A 349 -8.35 11.31 -14.33
CA PHE A 349 -9.43 10.46 -13.81
C PHE A 349 -10.44 10.04 -14.89
N LEU A 350 -10.10 10.23 -16.18
CA LEU A 350 -10.85 9.77 -17.35
C LEU A 350 -12.29 10.31 -17.42
N GLY A 351 -12.58 11.45 -16.81
CA GLY A 351 -13.93 12.02 -16.73
C GLY A 351 -14.94 11.15 -15.96
N LEU A 352 -14.47 10.19 -15.15
CA LEU A 352 -15.33 9.24 -14.46
C LEU A 352 -15.98 9.89 -13.22
N ILE A 353 -17.20 10.38 -13.40
CA ILE A 353 -17.97 11.10 -12.36
C ILE A 353 -18.11 10.33 -11.04
N HIS A 354 -18.15 9.00 -11.09
CA HIS A 354 -18.35 8.16 -9.91
C HIS A 354 -17.13 8.09 -9.00
N ILE A 355 -15.94 8.53 -9.48
CA ILE A 355 -14.75 8.66 -8.63
C ILE A 355 -14.95 9.81 -7.63
N GLY A 356 -15.72 10.84 -7.99
CA GLY A 356 -16.05 11.97 -7.11
C GLY A 356 -14.92 13.00 -6.98
N ILE A 357 -13.99 13.05 -7.94
CA ILE A 357 -13.00 14.13 -8.05
C ILE A 357 -13.71 15.42 -8.46
N PRO A 358 -13.35 16.59 -7.89
CA PRO A 358 -13.93 17.87 -8.29
C PRO A 358 -13.73 18.13 -9.79
N GLN A 359 -14.76 18.61 -10.47
CA GLN A 359 -14.67 19.05 -11.88
C GLN A 359 -14.34 20.55 -11.99
N SER A 360 -14.63 21.26 -10.90
CA SER A 360 -14.36 22.67 -10.64
C SER A 360 -14.29 22.84 -9.12
N PHE A 361 -13.64 23.88 -8.65
CA PHE A 361 -13.70 24.27 -7.23
C PHE A 361 -14.72 25.39 -7.05
N GLN A 362 -15.64 25.21 -6.11
CA GLN A 362 -16.61 26.25 -5.75
C GLN A 362 -16.23 26.98 -4.47
N THR A 363 -15.40 26.35 -3.62
CA THR A 363 -14.97 26.93 -2.34
C THR A 363 -13.49 26.73 -2.11
N THR A 364 -12.90 27.60 -1.29
CA THR A 364 -11.52 27.47 -0.82
C THR A 364 -11.34 26.15 -0.04
N ALA A 365 -12.34 25.71 0.71
CA ALA A 365 -12.30 24.46 1.46
C ALA A 365 -12.17 23.22 0.55
N GLU A 366 -12.90 23.19 -0.56
CA GLU A 366 -12.79 22.10 -1.55
C GLU A 366 -11.40 22.05 -2.18
N MET A 367 -10.86 23.21 -2.57
CA MET A 367 -9.52 23.34 -3.12
C MET A 367 -8.46 22.89 -2.09
N CYS A 368 -8.52 23.38 -0.85
CA CYS A 368 -7.56 23.02 0.20
C CYS A 368 -7.59 21.51 0.49
N LYS A 369 -8.77 20.89 0.55
CA LYS A 369 -8.89 19.44 0.73
C LYS A 369 -8.25 18.66 -0.41
N PHE A 370 -8.46 19.10 -1.65
CA PHE A 370 -7.88 18.43 -2.83
C PHE A 370 -6.35 18.58 -2.87
N VAL A 371 -5.84 19.79 -2.66
CA VAL A 371 -4.40 20.06 -2.59
C VAL A 371 -3.75 19.26 -1.44
N THR A 372 -4.42 19.16 -0.29
CA THR A 372 -3.98 18.31 0.82
C THR A 372 -3.89 16.84 0.42
N MET A 373 -4.89 16.33 -0.33
CA MET A 373 -4.87 14.96 -0.85
C MET A 373 -3.66 14.71 -1.75
N VAL A 374 -3.35 15.64 -2.67
CA VAL A 374 -2.19 15.53 -3.57
C VAL A 374 -0.89 15.49 -2.78
N ILE A 375 -0.69 16.46 -1.88
CA ILE A 375 0.52 16.56 -1.05
C ILE A 375 0.66 15.32 -0.17
N PHE A 376 -0.40 14.88 0.50
CA PHE A 376 -0.37 13.67 1.35
C PHE A 376 -0.03 12.42 0.54
N SER A 377 -0.62 12.26 -0.65
CA SER A 377 -0.39 11.11 -1.52
C SER A 377 1.06 11.01 -1.98
N CYS A 378 1.66 12.15 -2.32
CA CYS A 378 3.04 12.23 -2.81
C CYS A 378 4.09 12.21 -1.68
N SER A 379 3.70 12.50 -0.44
CA SER A 379 4.61 12.53 0.70
C SER A 379 4.38 11.37 1.67
N ALA A 380 3.44 11.52 2.59
CA ALA A 380 3.20 10.64 3.71
C ALA A 380 2.69 9.25 3.27
N LEU A 381 1.76 9.19 2.31
CA LEU A 381 1.26 7.92 1.81
C LEU A 381 2.36 7.14 1.11
N HIS A 382 3.05 7.76 0.14
CA HIS A 382 4.21 7.16 -0.53
C HIS A 382 5.22 6.65 0.49
N SER A 383 5.61 7.45 1.47
CA SER A 383 6.55 7.04 2.51
C SER A 383 6.09 5.80 3.28
N ALA A 384 4.81 5.76 3.68
CA ALA A 384 4.23 4.66 4.45
C ALA A 384 4.22 3.33 3.67
N VAL A 385 3.91 3.39 2.37
CA VAL A 385 3.80 2.20 1.53
C VAL A 385 5.09 1.83 0.78
N ASN A 386 6.08 2.71 0.73
CA ASN A 386 7.33 2.49 -0.02
C ASN A 386 8.50 2.07 0.87
N PHE A 387 8.82 2.82 1.93
CA PHE A 387 10.07 2.62 2.68
C PHE A 387 10.06 1.37 3.58
N SER A 388 8.88 0.84 3.86
CA SER A 388 8.68 -0.39 4.64
C SER A 388 8.82 -1.68 3.80
N GLN A 389 9.01 -1.57 2.47
CA GLN A 389 8.97 -2.74 1.60
C GLN A 389 10.05 -3.76 1.94
N MET A 390 11.31 -3.37 2.11
CA MET A 390 12.35 -4.32 2.50
C MET A 390 12.16 -4.87 3.91
N ASP A 391 11.54 -4.10 4.80
CA ASP A 391 11.36 -4.50 6.19
C ASP A 391 10.40 -5.69 6.30
N TYR A 392 9.30 -5.70 5.54
CA TYR A 392 8.30 -6.76 5.57
C TYR A 392 8.47 -7.85 4.51
N ASN A 393 9.10 -7.54 3.37
CA ASN A 393 9.19 -8.48 2.24
C ASN A 393 10.53 -9.22 2.13
N LEU A 394 11.56 -8.87 2.92
CA LEU A 394 12.87 -9.54 2.85
C LEU A 394 12.79 -11.02 3.23
N TRP A 395 11.93 -11.38 4.18
CA TRP A 395 11.62 -12.78 4.45
C TRP A 395 10.58 -13.28 3.44
N ILE A 396 11.05 -13.96 2.39
CA ILE A 396 10.24 -14.31 1.21
C ILE A 396 8.97 -15.12 1.56
N LEU A 397 9.01 -15.95 2.60
CA LEU A 397 7.85 -16.71 3.07
C LEU A 397 6.75 -15.84 3.70
N ASN A 398 7.08 -14.63 4.17
CA ASN A 398 6.08 -13.68 4.68
C ASN A 398 5.26 -13.07 3.53
N SER A 399 5.88 -12.81 2.37
CA SER A 399 5.24 -12.06 1.29
C SER A 399 5.86 -12.42 -0.07
N PRO A 400 5.55 -13.61 -0.62
CA PRO A 400 6.11 -14.03 -1.89
C PRO A 400 5.49 -13.26 -3.04
N ALA A 401 6.32 -12.76 -3.96
CA ALA A 401 5.88 -12.02 -5.15
C ALA A 401 5.22 -12.89 -6.23
N ALA A 402 5.50 -14.19 -6.21
CA ALA A 402 4.91 -15.16 -7.11
C ALA A 402 4.73 -16.51 -6.43
N MET A 403 3.76 -17.29 -6.91
CA MET A 403 3.47 -18.66 -6.46
C MET A 403 3.54 -19.61 -7.65
N VAL A 404 4.30 -20.70 -7.56
CA VAL A 404 4.59 -21.62 -8.70
C VAL A 404 3.88 -22.97 -8.61
N ARG A 405 2.98 -23.13 -7.64
CA ARG A 405 2.05 -24.25 -7.52
C ARG A 405 0.64 -23.71 -7.33
N PRO A 406 -0.40 -24.44 -7.78
CA PRO A 406 -1.78 -24.00 -7.62
C PRO A 406 -2.18 -23.94 -6.14
N PRO A 407 -3.19 -23.12 -5.77
CA PRO A 407 -3.72 -23.11 -4.41
C PRO A 407 -4.29 -24.49 -4.03
N PRO A 408 -4.21 -24.89 -2.75
CA PRO A 408 -4.74 -26.16 -2.29
C PRO A 408 -6.26 -26.26 -2.51
N GLN A 409 -6.69 -27.32 -3.20
CA GLN A 409 -8.11 -27.59 -3.46
C GLN A 409 -8.79 -28.38 -2.33
N THR A 410 -8.01 -29.02 -1.47
CA THR A 410 -8.49 -29.78 -0.31
C THR A 410 -7.57 -29.54 0.88
N LYS A 411 -8.04 -29.87 2.09
CA LYS A 411 -7.26 -29.76 3.33
C LYS A 411 -6.50 -31.05 3.63
N GLY A 412 -5.42 -30.95 4.40
CA GLY A 412 -4.68 -32.09 4.94
C GLY A 412 -3.73 -32.76 3.95
N GLN A 413 -3.46 -32.13 2.80
CA GLN A 413 -2.58 -32.68 1.78
C GLN A 413 -1.18 -32.05 1.77
N ILE A 414 -0.98 -30.95 2.49
CA ILE A 414 0.28 -30.19 2.46
C ILE A 414 1.07 -30.47 3.73
N SER A 415 2.36 -30.72 3.57
CA SER A 415 3.33 -30.77 4.67
C SER A 415 4.11 -29.45 4.80
N VAL A 416 4.71 -29.20 5.97
CA VAL A 416 5.52 -27.99 6.20
C VAL A 416 6.73 -27.93 5.26
N ASP A 417 7.32 -29.09 4.95
CA ASP A 417 8.48 -29.20 4.06
C ASP A 417 8.14 -28.82 2.61
N GLU A 418 6.88 -28.96 2.21
CA GLU A 418 6.41 -28.61 0.87
C GLU A 418 6.17 -27.11 0.68
N LEU A 419 6.11 -26.30 1.74
CA LEU A 419 5.83 -24.86 1.62
C LEU A 419 6.83 -24.15 0.70
N LEU A 420 8.10 -24.55 0.73
CA LEU A 420 9.14 -23.99 -0.14
C LEU A 420 8.91 -24.27 -1.63
N SER A 421 8.20 -25.36 -1.95
CA SER A 421 7.89 -25.71 -3.34
C SER A 421 6.88 -24.78 -4.00
N PHE A 422 6.17 -23.95 -3.21
CA PHE A 422 5.26 -22.91 -3.72
C PHE A 422 6.00 -21.62 -4.09
N LEU A 423 7.20 -21.39 -3.54
CA LEU A 423 7.97 -20.16 -3.74
C LEU A 423 8.53 -20.05 -5.17
N PRO A 424 8.79 -18.81 -5.64
CA PRO A 424 9.42 -18.63 -6.94
C PRO A 424 10.88 -19.07 -6.94
N GLY A 425 11.47 -19.14 -8.13
CA GLY A 425 12.90 -19.40 -8.29
C GLY A 425 13.76 -18.36 -7.55
N VAL A 426 15.00 -18.74 -7.26
CA VAL A 426 15.93 -17.88 -6.53
C VAL A 426 16.17 -16.56 -7.27
N ASN A 427 16.36 -16.62 -8.59
CA ASN A 427 16.52 -15.43 -9.43
C ASN A 427 15.33 -14.46 -9.35
N SER A 428 14.10 -14.96 -9.48
CA SER A 428 12.89 -14.15 -9.42
C SER A 428 12.72 -13.50 -8.05
N SER A 429 13.00 -14.26 -6.98
CA SER A 429 13.03 -13.73 -5.61
C SER A 429 14.05 -12.58 -5.50
N CYS A 430 15.27 -12.77 -6.03
CA CYS A 430 16.34 -11.79 -5.94
C CYS A 430 16.14 -10.57 -6.85
N HIS A 431 15.49 -10.71 -8.01
CA HIS A 431 15.09 -9.57 -8.83
C HIS A 431 14.14 -8.65 -8.07
N VAL A 432 13.10 -9.22 -7.46
CA VAL A 432 12.13 -8.45 -6.67
C VAL A 432 12.83 -7.79 -5.49
N LEU A 433 13.57 -8.55 -4.68
CA LEU A 433 14.28 -7.99 -3.52
C LEU A 433 15.32 -6.92 -3.91
N SER A 434 15.95 -7.03 -5.07
CA SER A 434 16.86 -5.99 -5.57
C SER A 434 16.14 -4.68 -5.84
N VAL A 435 14.95 -4.74 -6.45
CA VAL A 435 14.11 -3.56 -6.69
C VAL A 435 13.58 -3.00 -5.37
N LEU A 436 13.00 -3.85 -4.51
CA LEU A 436 12.49 -3.40 -3.21
C LEU A 436 13.59 -2.76 -2.37
N SER A 437 14.82 -3.30 -2.44
CA SER A 437 15.98 -2.69 -1.80
C SER A 437 16.21 -1.29 -2.33
N LEU A 438 16.30 -1.09 -3.65
CA LEU A 438 16.48 0.24 -4.24
C LEU A 438 15.34 1.20 -3.85
N LEU A 439 14.09 0.75 -3.93
CA LEU A 439 12.93 1.58 -3.61
C LEU A 439 12.82 1.92 -2.11
N SER A 440 13.31 1.06 -1.22
CA SER A 440 13.26 1.28 0.24
C SER A 440 14.38 2.17 0.77
N HIS A 441 15.30 2.62 -0.08
CA HIS A 441 16.31 3.61 0.28
C HIS A 441 15.87 5.00 -0.14
N ARG A 442 16.20 5.97 0.70
CA ARG A 442 16.12 7.39 0.35
C ARG A 442 17.29 7.74 -0.56
N ALA A 443 17.09 8.56 -1.58
CA ALA A 443 18.22 9.08 -2.36
C ALA A 443 19.15 9.94 -1.49
N ILE A 444 20.35 10.23 -2.02
CA ILE A 444 21.39 10.98 -1.30
C ILE A 444 20.93 12.43 -1.02
N ASP A 445 20.11 12.97 -1.92
CA ASP A 445 19.49 14.29 -1.92
C ASP A 445 18.06 14.27 -1.33
N TYR A 446 17.69 13.23 -0.59
CA TYR A 446 16.39 13.14 0.06
C TYR A 446 16.18 14.28 1.06
N GLU A 447 15.12 15.05 0.86
CA GLU A 447 14.67 16.07 1.79
C GLU A 447 13.53 15.54 2.67
N ASN A 448 13.68 15.65 3.99
CA ASN A 448 12.56 15.42 4.91
C ASN A 448 11.49 16.48 4.67
N LEU A 449 10.27 16.25 5.18
CA LEU A 449 9.15 17.19 5.15
C LEU A 449 9.57 18.59 5.68
N GLN A 450 10.19 19.44 4.85
CA GLN A 450 10.76 20.77 5.16
C GLN A 450 10.92 21.58 3.86
N TYR A 451 10.85 22.92 3.93
CA TYR A 451 11.17 23.79 2.79
C TYR A 451 12.59 24.37 2.94
N THR A 452 13.56 23.87 2.16
CA THR A 452 14.90 24.43 2.07
C THR A 452 15.17 24.89 0.63
N GLY A 453 15.59 26.15 0.45
CA GLY A 453 16.07 26.64 -0.85
C GLY A 453 15.04 27.22 -1.83
N PHE A 454 13.74 27.27 -1.51
CA PHE A 454 12.75 27.99 -2.32
C PHE A 454 12.71 29.48 -1.98
N HIS A 455 12.98 30.34 -2.98
CA HIS A 455 12.78 31.77 -2.90
C HIS A 455 11.33 32.12 -3.27
N TRP A 456 10.47 32.32 -2.27
CA TRP A 456 9.12 32.83 -2.49
C TRP A 456 9.20 34.30 -2.93
N THR A 457 8.61 34.63 -4.09
CA THR A 457 8.63 36.01 -4.63
C THR A 457 7.86 37.00 -3.76
N HIS A 458 6.91 36.51 -2.97
CA HIS A 458 6.26 37.24 -1.88
C HIS A 458 6.54 36.47 -0.61
N ALA A 459 7.40 36.98 0.28
CA ALA A 459 7.75 36.31 1.51
C ALA A 459 6.48 36.06 2.37
N PRO A 460 6.00 34.82 2.52
CA PRO A 460 5.13 34.52 3.63
C PRO A 460 6.00 34.74 4.86
N GLY A 461 5.54 35.52 5.84
CA GLY A 461 6.34 35.80 7.04
C GLY A 461 6.92 34.50 7.65
N PRO A 462 8.04 34.56 8.40
CA PRO A 462 8.82 33.39 8.86
C PRO A 462 8.05 32.36 9.71
N LYS A 463 6.75 32.56 9.95
CA LYS A 463 5.84 31.65 10.66
C LYS A 463 5.16 30.60 9.77
N LEU A 464 5.07 30.78 8.45
CA LEU A 464 4.43 29.83 7.52
C LEU A 464 5.43 28.85 6.87
N THR A 465 6.68 29.27 6.68
CA THR A 465 7.69 28.51 5.91
C THR A 465 8.42 27.43 6.71
N SER A 466 8.11 27.26 8.00
CA SER A 466 8.75 26.28 8.89
C SER A 466 8.13 24.87 8.85
N GLY A 467 7.39 24.50 7.79
CA GLY A 467 6.62 23.26 7.74
C GLY A 467 6.67 22.53 6.40
N LEU A 468 7.12 21.27 6.44
CA LEU A 468 6.60 20.10 5.72
C LEU A 468 6.51 20.14 4.17
N CYS A 469 7.59 19.72 3.46
CA CYS A 469 7.61 19.34 2.03
C CYS A 469 8.49 18.12 1.67
N LEU A 470 8.03 17.21 0.79
CA LEU A 470 8.80 16.05 0.31
C LEU A 470 9.06 16.12 -1.19
N VAL A 471 10.31 16.02 -1.63
CA VAL A 471 10.63 15.62 -3.00
C VAL A 471 10.67 14.08 -3.04
N ILE A 472 9.94 13.46 -3.98
CA ILE A 472 10.02 12.01 -4.20
C ILE A 472 11.36 11.67 -4.88
N ILE A 473 11.93 10.51 -4.51
CA ILE A 473 13.23 9.92 -4.90
C ILE A 473 14.37 10.38 -3.99
#